data_AF-A0A7D9J003-F1
#
_entry.id   AF-A0A7D9J003-F1
#
_cell.length_a   1.000
_cell.length_b   1.000
_cell.length_c   1.000
_cell.angle_alpha   90.00
_cell.angle_beta   90.00
_cell.angle_gamma   90.00
#
_symmetry.space_group_name_H-M   'P 1'
#
loop_
_entity.id
_entity.type
_entity.pdbx_description
1 polymer ?
#
loop_
_entity_poly.entity_id
_entity_poly.type
_entity_poly.pdbx_seq_one_letter_code
_entity_poly.pdbx_strand_id
1 'polypeptide(L)'
;EIERPQIVLKPYVNNKEDTYLTLAILADILDRLSESESDYIQRKLPSVLKEGEPNLLLVPKGEVFGCVLSLFMGATDQPLPTDEEVIVCDENTTAEEIELLWRRAIVDESGLLFCLANADLLDYDVSQQAVRSLDMLTQGYA
;
A
#
# COMPACT_ATOMS: atom_id res chain seq x y z
N GLU A 1 5.92 -34.83 5.27
CA GLU A 1 6.63 -33.99 4.30
C GLU A 1 5.59 -33.10 3.65
N ILE A 2 5.72 -31.78 3.80
CA ILE A 2 4.83 -30.83 3.11
C ILE A 2 5.38 -30.71 1.70
N GLU A 3 4.59 -31.14 0.70
CA GLU A 3 4.94 -30.95 -0.71
C GLU A 3 5.13 -29.44 -0.96
N ARG A 4 6.37 -29.03 -1.22
CA ARG A 4 6.63 -27.69 -1.71
C ARG A 4 5.95 -27.58 -3.09
N PRO A 5 5.07 -26.60 -3.32
CA PRO A 5 4.51 -26.41 -4.64
C PRO A 5 5.67 -26.17 -5.61
N GLN A 6 5.84 -27.09 -6.57
CA GLN A 6 6.81 -26.89 -7.64
C GLN A 6 6.30 -25.77 -8.52
N ILE A 7 6.99 -24.63 -8.46
CA ILE A 7 6.71 -23.46 -9.29
C ILE A 7 7.07 -23.84 -10.73
N VAL A 8 6.09 -24.35 -11.49
CA VAL A 8 6.23 -24.51 -12.93
C VAL A 8 6.09 -23.12 -13.55
N LEU A 9 7.21 -22.53 -13.96
CA LEU A 9 7.20 -21.32 -14.78
C LEU A 9 6.81 -21.75 -16.20
N LYS A 10 5.70 -21.23 -16.73
CA LYS A 10 5.47 -21.28 -18.19
C LYS A 10 6.65 -20.54 -18.85
N PRO A 11 7.18 -21.03 -19.98
CA PRO A 11 8.31 -20.37 -20.63
C PRO A 11 7.85 -19.00 -21.15
N TYR A 12 8.06 -17.98 -20.34
CA TYR A 12 7.79 -16.58 -20.66
C TYR A 12 8.85 -15.97 -21.58
N VAL A 13 9.92 -16.73 -21.84
CA VAL A 13 11.09 -16.32 -22.62
C VAL A 13 10.93 -16.89 -24.02
N ASN A 14 10.51 -16.05 -24.97
CA ASN A 14 10.38 -16.44 -26.37
C ASN A 14 11.75 -16.53 -27.08
N ASN A 15 12.81 -15.95 -26.50
CA ASN A 15 14.17 -16.02 -27.03
C ASN A 15 15.23 -16.03 -25.90
N LYS A 16 16.28 -16.83 -26.07
CA LYS A 16 17.41 -16.96 -25.12
C LYS A 16 18.20 -15.66 -24.84
N GLU A 17 17.83 -14.54 -25.45
CA GLU A 17 18.53 -13.25 -25.36
C GLU A 17 17.77 -12.18 -24.53
N ASP A 18 16.53 -12.45 -24.11
CA ASP A 18 15.76 -11.50 -23.31
C ASP A 18 16.33 -11.43 -21.88
N THR A 19 17.03 -10.34 -21.57
CA THR A 19 17.73 -10.11 -20.28
C THR A 19 16.80 -9.54 -19.20
N TYR A 20 15.55 -9.22 -19.53
CA TYR A 20 14.61 -8.52 -18.66
C TYR A 20 13.24 -9.20 -18.61
N LEU A 21 12.54 -9.05 -17.49
CA LEU A 21 11.16 -9.49 -17.32
C LEU A 21 10.20 -8.38 -17.78
N THR A 22 9.15 -8.74 -18.50
CA THR A 22 8.04 -7.82 -18.75
C THR A 22 7.20 -7.66 -17.47
N LEU A 23 6.48 -6.54 -17.33
CA LEU A 23 5.58 -6.32 -16.19
C LEU A 23 4.52 -7.40 -16.04
N ALA A 24 4.01 -7.97 -17.15
CA ALA A 24 3.05 -9.05 -17.11
C ALA A 24 3.63 -10.34 -16.48
N ILE A 25 4.89 -10.65 -16.80
CA ILE A 25 5.59 -11.81 -16.24
C ILE A 25 5.91 -11.55 -14.76
N LEU A 26 6.39 -10.35 -14.44
CA LEU A 26 6.69 -9.97 -13.07
C LEU A 26 5.42 -10.04 -12.19
N ALA A 27 4.28 -9.55 -12.69
CA ALA A 27 3.01 -9.63 -11.98
C ALA A 27 2.60 -11.07 -11.68
N ASP A 28 2.68 -11.98 -12.66
CA ASP A 28 2.38 -13.43 -12.44
C ASP A 28 3.31 -14.05 -11.39
N ILE A 29 4.59 -13.67 -11.38
CA ILE A 29 5.54 -14.15 -10.37
C ILE A 29 5.19 -13.61 -8.98
N LEU A 30 4.91 -12.32 -8.85
CA LEU A 30 4.57 -11.69 -7.58
C LEU A 30 3.26 -12.24 -7.01
N ASP A 31 2.24 -12.44 -7.85
CA ASP A 31 0.95 -13.02 -7.47
C ASP A 31 1.14 -14.41 -6.83
N ARG A 32 1.94 -15.27 -7.47
CA ARG A 32 2.26 -16.60 -6.96
C ARG A 32 3.13 -16.61 -5.71
N LEU A 33 3.97 -15.60 -5.51
CA LEU A 33 4.74 -15.46 -4.28
C LEU A 33 3.84 -15.04 -3.11
N SER A 34 2.86 -14.18 -3.38
CA SER A 34 1.91 -13.72 -2.36
C SER A 34 1.05 -14.85 -1.78
N GLU A 35 0.67 -15.85 -2.59
CA GLU A 35 -0.08 -17.03 -2.13
C GLU A 35 0.68 -17.88 -1.09
N SER A 36 2.01 -17.75 -1.02
CA SER A 36 2.86 -18.57 -0.16
C SER A 36 3.08 -17.99 1.24
N GLU A 37 2.71 -16.73 1.47
CA GLU A 37 2.79 -16.03 2.75
C GLU A 37 1.39 -15.91 3.37
N SER A 38 0.91 -17.00 3.96
CA SER A 38 -0.44 -17.12 4.52
C SER A 38 -0.60 -16.48 5.90
N ASP A 39 -0.14 -15.25 6.09
CA ASP A 39 -0.44 -14.46 7.30
C ASP A 39 -1.52 -13.43 6.96
N TYR A 40 -2.77 -13.76 7.32
CA TYR A 40 -3.92 -12.91 7.05
C TYR A 40 -3.90 -11.68 7.98
N ILE A 41 -3.30 -10.58 7.51
CA ILE A 41 -3.29 -9.28 8.21
C ILE A 41 -4.65 -8.60 8.01
N GLN A 42 -5.27 -8.12 9.09
CA GLN A 42 -6.57 -7.46 9.07
C GLN A 42 -6.58 -6.25 10.01
N ARG A 43 -6.52 -5.03 9.46
CA ARG A 43 -6.49 -3.82 10.27
C ARG A 43 -7.92 -3.38 10.59
N LYS A 44 -8.25 -3.26 11.88
CA LYS A 44 -9.54 -2.72 12.29
C LYS A 44 -9.52 -1.20 12.25
N LEU A 45 -10.27 -0.60 11.32
CA LEU A 45 -10.46 0.85 11.28
C LEU A 45 -11.19 1.33 12.55
N PRO A 46 -10.67 2.31 13.30
CA PRO A 46 -11.37 2.89 14.45
C PRO A 46 -12.73 3.46 14.04
N SER A 47 -13.76 3.29 14.88
CA SER A 47 -15.15 3.69 14.56
C SER A 47 -15.37 5.19 14.36
N VAL A 48 -14.38 6.02 14.70
CA VAL A 48 -14.41 7.47 14.48
C VAL A 48 -14.05 7.83 13.03
N LEU A 49 -13.34 6.94 12.33
CA LEU A 49 -12.96 7.09 10.93
C LEU A 49 -14.01 6.44 10.03
N LYS A 50 -14.15 6.98 8.82
CA LYS A 50 -15.10 6.48 7.83
C LYS A 50 -14.39 5.63 6.79
N GLU A 51 -14.85 4.40 6.64
CA GLU A 51 -14.39 3.49 5.60
C GLU A 51 -14.87 3.94 4.22
N GLY A 52 -14.07 3.68 3.19
CA GLY A 52 -14.38 4.01 1.79
C GLY A 52 -14.10 5.46 1.38
N GLU A 53 -13.58 6.31 2.27
CA GLU A 53 -13.15 7.66 1.92
C GLU A 53 -11.87 8.07 2.66
N PRO A 54 -11.13 9.08 2.15
CA PRO A 54 -9.96 9.61 2.84
C PRO A 54 -10.33 10.24 4.19
N ASN A 55 -9.60 9.89 5.23
CA ASN A 55 -9.76 10.45 6.57
C ASN A 55 -8.63 11.43 6.89
N LEU A 56 -8.96 12.69 7.19
CA LEU A 56 -7.98 13.69 7.61
C LEU A 56 -7.91 13.76 9.14
N LEU A 57 -6.73 13.49 9.70
CA LEU A 57 -6.46 13.64 11.12
C LEU A 57 -5.52 14.82 11.35
N LEU A 58 -5.96 15.80 12.15
CA LEU A 58 -5.13 16.93 12.57
C LEU A 58 -4.52 16.62 13.94
N VAL A 59 -3.21 16.42 13.98
CA VAL A 59 -2.48 15.97 15.17
C VAL A 59 -1.29 16.90 15.43
N PRO A 60 -0.97 17.29 16.68
CA PRO A 60 0.25 18.01 16.99
C PRO A 60 1.50 17.28 16.49
N LYS A 61 2.52 18.00 15.98
CA LYS A 61 3.71 17.39 15.36
C LYS A 61 4.42 16.35 16.24
N GLY A 62 4.46 16.57 17.55
CA GLY A 62 5.06 15.62 18.51
C GLY A 62 4.25 14.36 18.77
N GLU A 63 3.00 14.29 18.31
CA GLU A 63 2.06 13.20 18.57
C GLU A 63 1.71 12.40 17.31
N VAL A 64 2.17 12.81 16.12
CA VAL A 64 1.81 12.18 14.84
C VAL A 64 2.10 10.68 14.86
N PHE A 65 3.31 10.26 15.19
CA PHE A 65 3.66 8.84 15.22
C PHE A 65 2.92 8.07 16.32
N GLY A 66 2.64 8.71 17.45
CA GLY A 66 1.82 8.10 18.50
C GLY A 66 0.39 7.85 18.01
N CYS A 67 -0.18 8.80 17.28
CA CYS A 67 -1.47 8.65 16.64
C CYS A 67 -1.45 7.54 15.58
N VAL A 68 -0.48 7.53 14.66
CA VAL A 68 -0.33 6.48 13.65
C VAL A 68 -0.24 5.11 14.31
N LEU A 69 0.66 4.91 15.28
CA LEU A 69 0.79 3.65 16.00
C LEU A 69 -0.52 3.23 16.66
N SER A 70 -1.27 4.17 17.26
CA SER A 70 -2.57 3.86 17.88
C SER A 70 -3.59 3.26 16.90
N LEU A 71 -3.49 3.57 15.60
CA LEU A 71 -4.35 2.98 14.56
C LEU A 71 -4.02 1.50 14.30
N PHE A 72 -2.75 1.11 14.44
CA PHE A 72 -2.27 -0.25 14.17
C PHE A 72 -2.21 -1.14 15.42
N MET A 73 -2.44 -0.60 16.62
CA MET A 73 -2.41 -1.35 17.89
C MET A 73 -3.70 -2.13 18.22
N GLY A 74 -4.65 -2.23 17.29
CA GLY A 74 -5.95 -2.88 17.51
C GLY A 74 -5.88 -4.40 17.75
N ALA A 75 -4.84 -5.08 17.26
CA ALA A 75 -4.63 -6.51 17.40
C ALA A 75 -3.17 -6.78 17.82
N THR A 76 -2.97 -7.40 18.99
CA THR A 76 -1.64 -7.58 19.61
C THR A 76 -0.76 -8.62 18.90
N ASP A 77 -1.36 -9.41 18.02
CA ASP A 77 -0.76 -10.51 17.27
C ASP A 77 -0.43 -10.16 15.82
N GLN A 78 -0.71 -8.93 15.38
CA GLN A 78 -0.39 -8.49 14.03
C GLN A 78 0.97 -7.80 13.94
N PRO A 79 1.64 -7.90 12.77
CA PRO A 79 2.90 -7.22 12.55
C PRO A 79 2.71 -5.69 12.58
N LEU A 80 3.81 -4.97 12.84
CA LEU A 80 3.86 -3.53 12.65
C LEU A 80 3.62 -3.17 11.18
N PRO A 81 3.11 -1.96 10.87
CA PRO A 81 2.92 -1.55 9.50
C PRO A 81 4.25 -1.46 8.74
N THR A 82 4.19 -1.77 7.44
CA THR A 82 5.30 -1.60 6.51
C THR A 82 5.17 -0.27 5.74
N ASP A 83 6.14 0.02 4.88
CA ASP A 83 6.11 1.13 3.92
C ASP A 83 5.01 0.99 2.86
N GLU A 84 4.40 -0.19 2.74
CA GLU A 84 3.22 -0.39 1.89
C GLU A 84 1.92 0.10 2.52
N GLU A 85 1.85 0.12 3.87
CA GLU A 85 0.71 0.61 4.64
C GLU A 85 0.90 2.08 5.04
N VAL A 86 2.12 2.49 5.42
CA VAL A 86 2.38 3.82 5.97
C VAL A 86 3.54 4.51 5.26
N ILE A 87 3.25 5.63 4.61
CA ILE A 87 4.29 6.53 4.09
C ILE A 87 4.45 7.70 5.07
N VAL A 88 5.66 7.83 5.60
CA VAL A 88 6.07 8.99 6.40
C VAL A 88 6.61 10.04 5.45
N CYS A 89 5.80 11.06 5.17
CA CYS A 89 6.15 12.09 4.21
C CYS A 89 7.30 12.96 4.74
N ASP A 90 8.18 13.31 3.82
CA ASP A 90 9.26 14.27 3.94
C ASP A 90 9.37 15.12 2.66
N GLU A 91 10.36 16.00 2.61
CA GLU A 91 10.64 16.87 1.46
C GLU A 91 11.09 16.13 0.18
N ASN A 92 11.44 14.84 0.28
CA ASN A 92 11.85 14.02 -0.86
C ASN A 92 10.76 13.07 -1.33
N THR A 93 9.64 13.00 -0.61
CA THR A 93 8.52 12.11 -0.92
C THR A 93 7.92 12.49 -2.27
N THR A 94 7.82 11.52 -3.15
CA THR A 94 7.40 11.71 -4.54
C THR A 94 5.89 11.50 -4.72
N ALA A 95 5.35 12.10 -5.77
CA ALA A 95 3.95 11.86 -6.14
C ALA A 95 3.68 10.41 -6.56
N GLU A 96 4.71 9.71 -7.08
CA GLU A 96 4.61 8.31 -7.48
C GLU A 96 4.42 7.38 -6.27
N GLU A 97 5.19 7.59 -5.19
CA GLU A 97 5.05 6.82 -3.95
C GLU A 97 3.63 6.96 -3.37
N ILE A 98 3.09 8.18 -3.38
CA ILE A 98 1.73 8.44 -2.89
C ILE A 98 0.69 7.81 -3.83
N GLU A 99 0.88 7.88 -5.15
CA GLU A 99 -0.03 7.23 -6.10
C GLU A 99 -0.03 5.70 -5.94
N LEU A 100 1.12 5.09 -5.68
CA LEU A 100 1.22 3.65 -5.38
C LEU A 100 0.44 3.30 -4.10
N LEU A 101 0.52 4.14 -3.06
CA LEU A 101 -0.29 3.97 -1.85
C LEU A 101 -1.79 4.03 -2.15
N TRP A 102 -2.25 4.99 -2.97
CA TRP A 102 -3.64 5.08 -3.40
C TRP A 102 -4.11 3.85 -4.18
N ARG A 103 -3.27 3.35 -5.10
CA ARG A 103 -3.59 2.14 -5.87
C ARG A 103 -3.73 0.92 -4.97
N ARG A 104 -2.84 0.77 -3.99
CA ARG A 104 -2.94 -0.30 -2.98
C ARG A 104 -4.23 -0.15 -2.16
N ALA A 105 -4.52 1.05 -1.65
CA ALA A 105 -5.70 1.30 -0.84
C ALA A 105 -7.03 1.06 -1.56
N ILE A 106 -7.11 1.36 -2.85
CA ILE A 106 -8.35 1.22 -3.65
C ILE A 106 -8.58 -0.23 -4.07
N VAL A 107 -7.52 -0.99 -4.32
CA VAL A 107 -7.60 -2.41 -4.75
C VAL A 107 -7.60 -3.36 -3.56
N ASP A 108 -7.27 -2.89 -2.36
CA ASP A 108 -7.21 -3.74 -1.18
C ASP A 108 -8.58 -4.36 -0.84
N GLU A 109 -8.62 -5.68 -0.85
CA GLU A 109 -9.73 -6.50 -0.36
C GLU A 109 -9.39 -7.16 0.99
N SER A 110 -8.16 -6.99 1.48
CA SER A 110 -7.62 -7.63 2.69
C SER A 110 -7.86 -6.80 3.95
N GLY A 111 -8.51 -5.65 3.87
CA GLY A 111 -8.85 -4.83 5.04
C GLY A 111 -7.60 -4.27 5.73
N LEU A 112 -6.59 -3.89 4.96
CA LEU A 112 -5.42 -3.17 5.42
C LEU A 112 -5.77 -1.71 5.72
N LEU A 113 -4.84 -1.01 6.37
CA LEU A 113 -4.97 0.40 6.67
C LEU A 113 -3.83 1.18 6.02
N PHE A 114 -4.19 2.17 5.22
CA PHE A 114 -3.22 3.00 4.49
C PHE A 114 -3.17 4.40 5.09
N CYS A 115 -1.96 4.93 5.33
CA CYS A 115 -1.76 6.19 6.00
C CYS A 115 -0.63 7.02 5.38
N LEU A 116 -0.90 8.29 5.13
CA LEU A 116 0.12 9.32 4.90
C LEU A 116 0.36 10.08 6.22
N ALA A 117 1.53 9.91 6.82
CA ALA A 117 1.95 10.69 7.98
C ALA A 117 2.73 11.93 7.54
N ASN A 118 2.58 13.05 8.25
CA ASN A 118 3.25 14.33 7.93
C ASN A 118 3.02 14.84 6.50
N ALA A 119 1.82 14.63 5.94
CA ALA A 119 1.47 15.12 4.61
C ALA A 119 1.62 16.65 4.46
N ASP A 120 1.71 17.40 5.58
CA ASP A 120 2.01 18.83 5.60
C ASP A 120 3.45 19.19 5.18
N LEU A 121 4.35 18.21 5.10
CA LEU A 121 5.73 18.39 4.64
C LEU A 121 5.90 18.25 3.13
N LEU A 122 4.85 17.81 2.42
CA LEU A 122 4.88 17.65 0.97
C LEU A 122 4.96 19.01 0.29
N ASP A 123 5.77 19.09 -0.76
CA ASP A 123 5.78 20.25 -1.65
C ASP A 123 4.42 20.45 -2.33
N TYR A 124 4.16 21.70 -2.74
CA TYR A 124 2.88 22.07 -3.36
C TYR A 124 2.57 21.24 -4.61
N ASP A 125 3.57 21.05 -5.49
CA ASP A 125 3.38 20.32 -6.74
C ASP A 125 3.11 18.83 -6.49
N VAL A 126 3.81 18.22 -5.52
CA VAL A 126 3.58 16.84 -5.10
C VAL A 126 2.18 16.69 -4.49
N SER A 127 1.78 17.61 -3.61
CA SER A 127 0.46 17.64 -2.99
C SER A 127 -0.66 17.75 -4.03
N GLN A 128 -0.50 18.62 -5.02
CA GLN A 128 -1.47 18.79 -6.10
C GLN A 128 -1.60 17.50 -6.92
N GLN A 129 -0.47 16.86 -7.25
CA GLN A 129 -0.47 15.64 -8.03
C GLN A 129 -1.09 14.46 -7.25
N ALA A 130 -0.80 14.37 -5.95
CA ALA A 130 -1.36 13.34 -5.06
C ALA A 130 -2.90 13.42 -4.95
N VAL A 131 -3.46 14.63 -4.87
CA VAL A 131 -4.93 14.81 -4.87
C VAL A 131 -5.52 14.49 -6.23
N ARG A 132 -4.89 14.96 -7.32
CA ARG A 132 -5.36 14.66 -8.68
C ARG A 132 -5.35 13.17 -8.98
N SER A 133 -4.31 12.44 -8.57
CA SER A 133 -4.23 11.00 -8.80
C SER A 133 -5.31 10.26 -8.01
N LEU A 134 -5.57 10.66 -6.77
CA LEU A 134 -6.69 10.12 -5.98
C LEU A 134 -8.04 10.37 -6.63
N ASP A 135 -8.30 11.60 -7.12
CA ASP A 135 -9.54 11.94 -7.83
C ASP A 135 -9.69 11.09 -9.11
N MET A 136 -8.62 10.89 -9.88
CA MET A 136 -8.65 10.08 -11.09
C MET A 136 -8.91 8.60 -10.79
N LEU A 137 -8.32 8.05 -9.73
CA LEU A 137 -8.49 6.64 -9.35
C LEU A 137 -9.88 6.37 -8.76
N THR A 138 -10.52 7.38 -8.15
CA THR A 138 -11.86 7.26 -7.56
C THR A 138 -13.00 7.61 -8.52
N GLN A 139 -12.70 8.22 -9.69
CA GLN A 139 -13.65 8.44 -10.79
C GLN A 139 -14.15 7.11 -11.38
N GLY A 140 -15.19 6.54 -10.77
CA GLY A 140 -15.76 5.24 -11.12
C GLY A 140 -16.33 4.47 -9.92
N TYR A 141 -16.00 4.89 -8.71
CA TYR A 141 -16.44 4.29 -7.44
C TYR A 141 -17.53 5.12 -6.71
N ALA A 142 -18.13 6.11 -7.40
CA ALA A 142 -19.18 7.00 -6.88
C ALA A 142 -20.60 6.54 -7.23
#